data_AF-A0A7R6PQA9-F1
#
_entry.id   AF-A0A7R6PQA9-F1
#
_cell.length_a   1.000
_cell.length_b   1.000
_cell.length_c   1.000
_cell.angle_alpha   90.00
_cell.angle_beta   90.00
_cell.angle_gamma   90.00
#
_symmetry.space_group_name_H-M   'P 1'
#
loop_
_entity.id
_entity.type
_entity.pdbx_description
1 polymer ?
#
loop_
_entity_poly.entity_id
_entity_poly.type
_entity_poly.pdbx_seq_one_letter_code
_entity_poly.pdbx_strand_id
1 'polypeptide(L)' 'MKDLTLTELATLIAVFERAVLTEQDKNEQGMFERIKLAHAERLELESMDFDDCLGGACKL' A
#
# COMPACT_ATOMS: atom_id res chain seq x y z
N MET A 1 14.33 10.46 0.06
CA MET A 1 13.93 9.35 0.96
C MET A 1 13.66 8.14 0.09
N LYS A 2 14.00 6.93 0.53
CA LYS A 2 13.62 5.70 -0.17
C LYS A 2 12.14 5.41 0.13
N ASP A 3 11.37 5.10 -0.89
CA ASP A 3 9.99 4.65 -0.72
C ASP A 3 9.96 3.26 -0.06
N LEU A 4 8.96 3.04 0.80
CA LEU A 4 8.74 1.75 1.45
C LEU A 4 8.27 0.72 0.42
N THR A 5 8.82 -0.48 0.51
CA THR A 5 8.38 -1.64 -0.28
C THR A 5 6.99 -2.13 0.17
N LEU A 6 6.33 -2.92 -0.68
CA LEU A 6 5.03 -3.51 -0.36
C LEU A 6 5.08 -4.34 0.95
N THR A 7 6.13 -5.14 1.13
CA THR A 7 6.36 -5.94 2.34
C THR A 7 6.53 -5.07 3.60
N GLU A 8 7.28 -3.97 3.49
CA GLU A 8 7.47 -3.05 4.62
C GLU A 8 6.15 -2.36 4.99
N LEU A 9 5.35 -1.93 4.01
CA LEU A 9 4.02 -1.36 4.22
C LEU A 9 3.06 -2.36 4.87
N ALA A 10 3.03 -3.60 4.39
CA ALA A 10 2.21 -4.67 4.98
C ALA A 10 2.64 -4.97 6.44
N THR A 11 3.95 -4.95 6.70
CA THR A 11 4.49 -5.14 8.06
C THR A 11 4.02 -4.02 9.00
N LEU A 12 4.04 -2.76 8.53
CA LEU A 12 3.54 -1.63 9.31
C LEU A 12 2.03 -1.73 9.59
N ILE A 13 1.23 -2.10 8.59
CA ILE A 13 -0.22 -2.34 8.78
C ILE A 13 -0.44 -3.36 9.90
N ALA A 14 0.25 -4.50 9.87
CA ALA A 14 0.13 -5.53 10.91
C ALA A 14 0.58 -5.04 12.30
N VAL A 15 1.55 -4.11 12.38
CA VAL A 15 1.94 -3.46 13.65
C VAL A 15 0.79 -2.61 14.19
N PHE A 16 0.19 -1.75 13.35
CA PHE A 16 -0.94 -0.92 13.76
C PHE A 16 -2.15 -1.75 14.18
N GLU A 17 -2.51 -2.81 13.44
CA GLU A 17 -3.63 -3.70 13.77
C GLU A 17 -3.43 -4.40 15.12
N ARG A 18 -2.21 -4.80 15.46
CA ARG A 18 -1.90 -5.35 16.79
C ARG A 18 -1.94 -4.28 17.88
N ALA A 19 -1.57 -3.05 17.55
CA ALA A 19 -1.61 -1.92 18.46
C ALA A 19 -3.05 -1.41 18.70
N VAL A 20 -4.04 -1.72 17.85
CA VAL A 20 -5.47 -1.40 18.08
C VAL A 20 -6.00 -2.02 19.39
N LEU A 21 -5.32 -3.02 19.97
CA LEU A 21 -5.62 -3.53 21.33
C LEU A 21 -5.39 -2.47 22.44
N THR A 22 -4.76 -1.35 22.12
CA THR A 22 -4.60 -0.17 22.97
C THR A 22 -5.24 1.03 22.25
N GLU A 23 -6.02 1.84 22.97
CA GLU A 23 -6.77 2.98 22.39
C GLU A 23 -5.88 3.86 21.50
N GLN A 24 -6.11 3.82 20.19
CA GLN A 24 -5.34 4.63 19.24
C GLN A 24 -5.76 6.10 19.30
N ASP A 25 -4.79 7.00 19.38
CA ASP A 25 -5.06 8.43 19.27
C ASP A 25 -5.33 8.86 17.81
N LYS A 26 -5.78 10.11 17.61
CA LYS A 26 -6.13 10.64 16.29
C LYS A 26 -4.94 10.65 15.30
N ASN A 27 -3.73 10.83 15.80
CA ASN A 27 -2.52 10.87 14.96
C ASN A 27 -2.16 9.46 14.49
N GLU A 28 -2.27 8.47 15.38
CA GLU A 28 -2.03 7.06 15.05
C GLU A 28 -3.05 6.55 14.03
N GLN A 29 -4.33 6.88 14.21
CA GLN A 29 -5.38 6.55 13.25
C GLN A 29 -5.11 7.19 11.88
N GLY A 30 -4.78 8.48 11.84
CA GLY A 30 -4.46 9.17 10.59
C GLY A 30 -3.21 8.62 9.91
N MET A 31 -2.20 8.20 10.67
CA MET A 31 -1.02 7.52 10.12
C MET A 31 -1.37 6.15 9.55
N PHE A 32 -2.21 5.38 10.25
CA PHE A 32 -2.64 4.06 9.80
C PHE A 32 -3.40 4.13 8.48
N GLU A 33 -4.32 5.09 8.32
CA GLU A 33 -5.04 5.33 7.07
C GLU A 33 -4.09 5.65 5.90
N ARG A 34 -3.09 6.51 6.14
CA ARG A 34 -2.09 6.87 5.13
C ARG A 34 -1.23 5.69 4.69
N ILE A 35 -0.85 4.81 5.63
CA ILE A 35 -0.07 3.60 5.32
C ILE A 35 -0.92 2.62 4.50
N LYS A 36 -2.21 2.44 4.83
CA LYS A 36 -3.13 1.62 4.03
C LYS A 36 -3.27 2.13 2.61
N LEU A 37 -3.42 3.45 2.44
CA LEU A 37 -3.50 4.07 1.12
C LEU A 37 -2.23 3.80 0.30
N ALA A 38 -1.06 4.07 0.88
CA ALA A 38 0.22 3.83 0.21
C ALA A 38 0.43 2.34 -0.14
N HIS A 39 -0.02 1.42 0.71
CA HIS A 39 0.01 -0.01 0.41
C HIS A 39 -0.90 -0.36 -0.78
N ALA A 40 -2.11 0.18 -0.83
CA ALA A 40 -3.05 -0.07 -1.92
C ALA A 40 -2.50 0.45 -3.26
N GLU A 41 -2.01 1.70 -3.29
CA GLU A 41 -1.41 2.29 -4.49
C GLU A 41 -0.21 1.46 -4.99
N ARG A 42 0.65 1.01 -4.07
CA ARG A 42 1.81 0.19 -4.43
C ARG A 42 1.42 -1.21 -4.90
N LEU A 43 0.40 -1.81 -4.27
CA LEU A 43 -0.15 -3.09 -4.70
C LEU A 43 -0.71 -2.98 -6.12
N GLU A 44 -1.47 -1.93 -6.41
CA GLU A 44 -1.98 -1.65 -7.76
C GLU A 44 -0.83 -1.54 -8.78
N LEU A 45 0.21 -0.76 -8.48
CA LEU A 45 1.37 -0.61 -9.36
C LEU A 45 2.14 -1.92 -9.58
N GLU A 46 2.33 -2.73 -8.53
CA GLU A 46 3.04 -4.02 -8.62
C GLU A 46 2.17 -5.13 -9.24
N SER A 47 0.85 -5.02 -9.13
CA SER A 47 -0.14 -5.91 -9.77
C SER A 47 -0.55 -5.48 -11.18
N MET A 48 -0.04 -4.34 -11.66
CA MET A 48 -0.25 -3.88 -13.02
C MET A 48 0.50 -4.81 -13.96
N ASP A 49 -0.14 -5.91 -14.34
CA ASP A 49 0.36 -6.84 -15.33
C ASP A 49 0.61 -6.07 -16.63
N PHE A 50 1.86 -6.04 -17.09
CA PHE A 50 2.26 -5.46 -18.38
C PHE A 50 1.58 -6.15 -19.59
N ASP A 51 0.82 -7.22 -19.37
CA ASP A 51 0.07 -7.94 -20.41
C ASP A 51 -1.07 -7.10 -21.02
N ASP A 52 -1.60 -6.11 -20.30
CA ASP A 52 -2.57 -5.16 -20.89
C ASP A 52 -1.93 -4.21 -21.92
N CYS A 53 -0.58 -4.13 -21.97
CA CYS A 53 0.15 -3.34 -22.96
C CYS A 53 0.71 -4.19 -24.11
N LEU A 54 0.89 -5.50 -23.93
CA LEU A 54 1.37 -6.41 -24.98
C LEU A 54 0.23 -7.13 -25.75
N GLY A 55 -1.01 -7.06 -25.27
CA GLY A 55 -2.22 -7.63 -25.88
C GLY A 55 -2.83 -6.91 -27.10
N GLY A 56 -2.12 -5.96 -27.73
CA GLY A 56 -2.42 -5.55 -29.11
C GLY A 56 -3.15 -4.21 -29.36
N ALA A 57 -3.22 -3.29 -28.39
CA ALA A 57 -3.87 -1.98 -28.60
C ALA A 57 -2.93 -0.79 -28.89
N CYS A 58 -1.60 -0.97 -28.87
CA CYS A 58 -0.63 0.06 -29.29
C CYS A 58 -0.18 -0.13 -30.75
N LYS A 59 -1.15 -0.14 -31.68
CA LYS A 59 -0.93 0.01 -33.12
C LYS A 59 -1.79 1.17 -33.63
N LEU A 60 -1.34 2.40 -33.37
CA LEU A 60 -1.70 3.58 -34.15
C LEU A 60 -0.43 4.38 -34.42
#